data_AF-A0A8H3TQR5-F1
#
_entry.id   AF-A0A8H3TQR5-F1
#
_cell.length_a   1.000
_cell.length_b   1.000
_cell.length_c   1.000
_cell.angle_alpha   90.00
_cell.angle_beta   90.00
_cell.angle_gamma   90.00
#
_symmetry.space_group_name_H-M   'P 1'
#
loop_
_entity.id
_entity.type
_entity.pdbx_description
1 polymer ?
#
loop_
_entity_poly.entity_id
_entity_poly.type
_entity_poly.pdbx_seq_one_letter_code
_entity_poly.pdbx_strand_id
1 'polypeptide(L)'
;MASTAVLQQEWQQLIKRLCAAASARHPAQPTWPVRLDHCFGRIVLDNVVGVDRPWREKLASPAVRNMNTQQLEDCIRMAKAILDGSTDLLALNRQSLQLRGKEKHSQGRAKDTKGKANPRVSGANKKAEPKDLPASRERYKQTTLRCSSRSSASRKSNATDRQEETKEVYKKEEA
;
A
#
# COMPACT_ATOMS: atom_id res chain seq x y z
N MET A 1 -19.66 11.63 13.58
CA MET A 1 -18.78 10.47 13.33
C MET A 1 -19.02 10.00 11.91
N ALA A 2 -17.99 10.02 11.06
CA ALA A 2 -18.14 9.54 9.68
C ALA A 2 -18.45 8.02 9.68
N SER A 3 -19.23 7.58 8.70
CA SER A 3 -19.45 6.13 8.51
C SER A 3 -18.13 5.44 8.14
N THR A 4 -17.93 4.22 8.65
CA THR A 4 -16.75 3.40 8.34
C THR A 4 -16.54 3.24 6.83
N ALA A 5 -17.62 3.11 6.05
CA ALA A 5 -17.55 3.02 4.60
C ALA A 5 -16.98 4.29 3.94
N VAL A 6 -17.32 5.46 4.47
CA VAL A 6 -16.80 6.76 3.97
C VAL A 6 -15.31 6.86 4.25
N LEU A 7 -14.88 6.50 5.47
CA LEU A 7 -13.46 6.49 5.83
C LEU A 7 -12.66 5.47 5.00
N GLN A 8 -13.23 4.30 4.70
CA GLN A 8 -12.60 3.32 3.82
C GLN A 8 -12.39 3.85 2.40
N GLN A 9 -13.39 4.55 1.84
CA GLN A 9 -13.25 5.19 0.53
C GLN A 9 -12.22 6.31 0.55
N GLU A 10 -12.26 7.19 1.56
CA GLU A 10 -11.30 8.29 1.70
C GLU A 10 -9.86 7.77 1.80
N TRP A 11 -9.65 6.74 2.62
CA TRP A 11 -8.38 6.05 2.74
C TRP A 11 -7.85 5.53 1.39
N GLN A 12 -8.70 4.83 0.61
CA GLN A 12 -8.31 4.31 -0.70
C GLN A 12 -7.97 5.43 -1.69
N GLN A 13 -8.70 6.55 -1.65
CA GLN A 13 -8.43 7.71 -2.50
C GLN A 13 -7.11 8.38 -2.11
N LEU A 14 -6.83 8.53 -0.81
CA LEU A 14 -5.59 9.11 -0.32
C LEU A 14 -4.35 8.28 -0.71
N ILE A 15 -4.44 6.96 -0.64
CA ILE A 15 -3.35 6.08 -1.09
C ILE A 15 -3.05 6.28 -2.59
N LYS A 16 -4.08 6.36 -3.43
CA LYS A 16 -3.91 6.64 -4.86
C LYS A 16 -3.30 8.02 -5.11
N ARG A 17 -3.71 9.03 -4.33
CA ARG A 17 -3.13 10.38 -4.39
C ARG A 17 -1.66 10.39 -3.98
N LEU A 18 -1.28 9.65 -2.95
CA LEU A 18 0.12 9.48 -2.55
C LEU A 18 0.96 8.84 -3.65
N CYS A 19 0.43 7.81 -4.30
CA CYS A 19 1.09 7.17 -5.44
C CYS A 19 1.26 8.13 -6.63
N ALA A 20 0.23 8.92 -6.94
CA ALA A 20 0.32 9.97 -7.95
C ALA A 20 1.34 11.05 -7.58
N ALA A 21 1.37 11.50 -6.31
CA ALA A 21 2.35 12.46 -5.81
C ALA A 21 3.78 11.93 -5.89
N ALA A 22 3.99 10.65 -5.59
CA ALA A 22 5.29 9.98 -5.70
C ALA A 22 5.75 9.87 -7.15
N SER A 23 4.82 9.56 -8.06
CA SER A 23 5.09 9.48 -9.50
C SER A 23 5.45 10.86 -10.06
N ALA A 24 4.76 11.90 -9.61
CA ALA A 24 5.02 13.30 -9.97
C ALA A 24 6.23 13.92 -9.25
N ARG A 25 6.86 13.20 -8.29
CA ARG A 25 7.93 13.71 -7.42
C ARG A 25 7.55 15.03 -6.74
N HIS A 26 6.37 15.03 -6.11
CA HIS A 26 5.80 16.20 -5.47
C HIS A 26 6.78 16.82 -4.44
N PRO A 27 6.94 18.16 -4.40
CA PRO A 27 7.95 18.83 -3.59
C PRO A 27 7.71 18.76 -2.08
N ALA A 28 6.52 18.31 -1.65
CA ALA A 28 6.22 18.10 -0.24
C ALA A 28 7.17 17.11 0.46
N GLN A 29 7.84 16.25 -0.29
CA GLN A 29 8.83 15.32 0.24
C GLN A 29 10.13 15.45 -0.54
N PRO A 30 11.29 15.50 0.13
CA PRO A 30 12.59 15.58 -0.55
C PRO A 30 12.89 14.28 -1.31
N THR A 31 12.44 13.14 -0.79
CA THR A 31 12.63 11.83 -1.42
C THR A 31 11.40 10.96 -1.30
N TRP A 32 11.10 10.21 -2.35
CA TRP A 32 9.99 9.26 -2.41
C TRP A 32 10.53 7.83 -2.46
N PRO A 33 10.72 7.15 -1.31
CA PRO A 33 11.34 5.82 -1.24
C PRO A 33 10.47 4.71 -1.84
N VAL A 34 9.17 4.94 -1.99
CA VAL A 34 8.19 3.99 -2.53
C VAL A 34 7.32 4.66 -3.58
N ARG A 35 6.78 3.85 -4.51
CA ARG A 35 5.95 4.33 -5.63
C ARG A 35 4.65 3.56 -5.83
N LEU A 36 4.44 2.46 -5.10
CA LEU A 36 3.28 1.60 -5.28
C LEU A 36 2.24 1.86 -4.19
N ASP A 37 0.96 1.87 -4.57
CA ASP A 37 -0.19 2.08 -3.66
C ASP A 37 -0.09 1.22 -2.39
N HIS A 38 0.16 -0.08 -2.58
CA HIS A 38 0.24 -1.03 -1.47
C HIS A 38 1.46 -0.81 -0.57
N CYS A 39 2.54 -0.20 -1.07
CA CYS A 39 3.70 0.16 -0.24
C CYS A 39 3.36 1.30 0.70
N PHE A 40 2.67 2.34 0.22
CA PHE A 40 2.19 3.45 1.06
C PHE A 40 1.26 2.94 2.15
N GLY A 41 0.26 2.14 1.76
CA GLY A 41 -0.65 1.54 2.72
C GLY A 41 0.09 0.73 3.77
N ARG A 42 1.14 0.00 3.37
CA ARG A 42 1.96 -0.80 4.29
C ARG A 42 2.72 0.05 5.30
N ILE A 43 3.39 1.11 4.85
CA ILE A 43 4.15 2.03 5.72
C ILE A 43 3.21 2.67 6.75
N VAL A 44 2.06 3.17 6.29
CA VAL A 44 1.10 3.83 7.17
C VAL A 44 0.51 2.85 8.19
N LEU A 45 0.12 1.65 7.75
CA LEU A 45 -0.42 0.62 8.65
C LEU A 45 0.59 0.16 9.70
N ASP A 46 1.87 0.04 9.35
CA ASP A 46 2.90 -0.31 10.33
C ASP A 46 3.09 0.75 11.41
N ASN A 47 3.02 2.03 11.04
CA ASN A 47 3.25 3.11 11.99
C ASN A 47 2.02 3.38 12.88
N VAL A 48 0.79 3.18 12.39
CA VAL A 48 -0.45 3.37 13.18
C VAL A 48 -0.85 2.11 13.93
N VAL A 49 -0.94 0.98 13.24
CA VAL A 49 -1.43 -0.27 13.83
C VAL A 49 -0.26 -1.11 14.34
N GLY A 50 0.81 -1.16 13.57
CA GLY A 50 1.92 -2.08 13.78
C GLY A 50 3.01 -1.63 14.75
N VAL A 51 2.75 -0.73 15.70
CA VAL A 51 3.80 -0.09 16.55
C VAL A 51 4.83 -1.07 17.15
N ASP A 52 4.40 -2.24 17.64
CA ASP A 52 5.24 -3.30 18.23
C ASP A 52 5.46 -4.51 17.30
N ARG A 53 4.49 -4.82 16.44
CA ARG A 53 4.53 -5.95 15.50
C ARG A 53 3.96 -5.57 14.14
N PRO A 54 4.42 -6.16 13.03
CA PRO A 54 3.87 -5.90 11.70
C PRO A 54 2.34 -5.96 11.68
N TRP A 55 1.69 -5.02 10.99
CA TRP A 55 0.22 -4.91 11.02
C TRP A 55 -0.51 -6.21 10.63
N ARG A 56 0.12 -7.06 9.82
CA ARG A 56 -0.43 -8.35 9.36
C ARG A 56 -0.67 -9.35 10.50
N GLU A 57 0.00 -9.18 11.64
CA GLU A 57 -0.21 -10.01 12.83
C GLU A 57 -1.38 -9.51 13.68
N LYS A 58 -1.78 -8.25 13.51
CA LYS A 58 -2.85 -7.60 14.28
C LYS A 58 -4.17 -7.52 13.51
N LEU A 59 -4.11 -7.43 12.18
CA LEU A 59 -5.26 -7.25 11.32
C LEU A 59 -5.30 -8.29 10.21
N ALA A 60 -6.48 -8.88 10.03
CA ALA A 60 -6.76 -9.76 8.91
C ALA A 60 -6.74 -8.99 7.58
N SER A 61 -6.36 -9.69 6.51
CA SER A 61 -6.49 -9.15 5.15
C SER A 61 -7.94 -9.30 4.65
N PRO A 62 -8.49 -8.31 3.92
CA PRO A 62 -7.91 -7.03 3.53
C PRO A 62 -7.99 -5.97 4.65
N ALA A 63 -6.87 -5.27 4.92
CA ALA A 63 -6.76 -4.31 6.03
C ALA A 63 -7.87 -3.25 6.05
N VAL A 64 -8.25 -2.72 4.88
CA VAL A 64 -9.28 -1.68 4.74
C VAL A 64 -10.62 -2.09 5.35
N ARG A 65 -10.98 -3.37 5.29
CA ARG A 65 -12.28 -3.87 5.81
C ARG A 65 -12.23 -4.25 7.29
N ASN A 66 -11.04 -4.55 7.82
CA ASN A 66 -10.87 -5.08 9.16
C ASN A 66 -10.37 -4.04 10.18
N MET A 67 -10.11 -2.80 9.76
CA MET A 67 -9.80 -1.70 10.66
C MET A 67 -11.06 -1.14 11.33
N ASN A 68 -10.91 -0.71 12.59
CA ASN A 68 -11.94 0.08 13.26
C ASN A 68 -11.94 1.55 12.77
N THR A 69 -12.99 2.29 13.11
CA THR A 69 -13.16 3.71 12.72
C THR A 69 -11.98 4.56 13.15
N GLN A 70 -11.49 4.40 14.39
CA GLN A 70 -10.37 5.17 14.94
C GLN A 70 -9.07 4.92 14.17
N GLN A 71 -8.77 3.65 13.87
CA GLN A 71 -7.60 3.24 13.09
C GLN A 71 -7.65 3.83 11.67
N LEU A 72 -8.83 3.85 11.05
CA LEU A 72 -9.02 4.47 9.74
C LEU A 72 -8.76 5.99 9.81
N GLU A 73 -9.32 6.68 10.80
CA GLU A 73 -9.09 8.12 11.00
C GLU A 73 -7.61 8.44 11.24
N ASP A 74 -6.92 7.64 12.07
CA ASP A 74 -5.49 7.80 12.33
C ASP A 74 -4.64 7.56 11.07
N CYS A 75 -4.99 6.54 10.27
CA CYS A 75 -4.34 6.28 8.98
C CYS A 75 -4.55 7.43 7.99
N ILE A 76 -5.77 7.97 7.92
CA ILE A 76 -6.11 9.12 7.06
C ILE A 76 -5.34 10.36 7.50
N ARG A 77 -5.30 10.66 8.80
CA ARG A 77 -4.55 11.79 9.36
C ARG A 77 -3.08 11.71 9.00
N MET A 78 -2.47 10.54 9.15
CA MET A 78 -1.05 10.37 8.82
C MET A 78 -0.80 10.44 7.30
N ALA A 79 -1.68 9.88 6.47
CA ALA A 79 -1.56 10.00 5.01
C ALA A 79 -1.67 11.45 4.52
N LYS A 80 -2.55 12.25 5.14
CA LYS A 80 -2.65 13.69 4.88
C LYS A 80 -1.37 14.42 5.30
N ALA A 81 -0.83 14.12 6.49
CA ALA A 81 0.43 14.72 6.95
C ALA A 81 1.63 14.42 6.03
N ILE A 82 1.66 13.24 5.37
CA ILE A 82 2.66 12.91 4.35
C ILE A 82 2.48 13.76 3.09
N LEU A 83 1.24 13.97 2.64
CA LEU A 83 0.94 14.82 1.46
C LEU A 83 1.29 16.29 1.72
N ASP A 84 1.04 16.77 2.94
CA ASP A 84 1.34 18.14 3.36
C ASP A 84 2.84 18.37 3.59
N GLY A 85 3.64 17.31 3.64
CA GLY A 85 5.08 17.40 3.95
C GLY A 85 5.40 17.54 5.44
N SER A 86 4.38 17.53 6.31
CA SER A 86 4.52 17.63 7.77
C SER A 86 5.16 16.40 8.41
N THR A 87 5.20 15.27 7.71
CA THR A 87 5.82 14.03 8.20
C THR A 87 6.77 13.47 7.15
N ASP A 88 7.99 13.13 7.56
CA ASP A 88 8.99 12.55 6.66
C ASP A 88 8.66 11.10 6.29
N LEU A 89 8.37 10.88 5.01
CA LEU A 89 8.08 9.55 4.47
C LEU A 89 9.28 8.60 4.58
N LEU A 90 10.51 9.12 4.51
CA LEU A 90 11.72 8.31 4.61
C LEU A 90 11.88 7.72 6.02
N ALA A 91 11.68 8.53 7.06
CA ALA A 91 11.66 8.10 8.44
C ALA A 91 10.60 7.01 8.69
N LEU A 92 9.36 7.23 8.25
CA LEU A 92 8.27 6.26 8.39
C LEU A 92 8.57 4.93 7.69
N ASN A 93 9.19 4.99 6.50
CA ASN A 93 9.60 3.79 5.77
C ASN A 93 10.69 3.01 6.51
N ARG A 94 11.68 3.69 7.12
CA ARG A 94 12.72 3.04 7.93
C ARG A 94 12.10 2.32 9.14
N GLN A 95 11.20 2.97 9.86
CA GLN A 95 10.47 2.36 10.98
C GLN A 95 9.69 1.12 10.54
N SER A 96 8.97 1.19 9.41
CA SER A 96 8.26 0.04 8.82
C SER A 96 9.20 -1.12 8.46
N LEU A 97 10.40 -0.83 7.95
CA LEU A 97 11.41 -1.85 7.63
C LEU A 97 12.03 -2.48 8.88
N GLN A 98 12.33 -1.67 9.90
CA GLN A 98 12.84 -2.10 11.21
C GLN A 98 11.88 -3.07 11.88
N LEU A 99 10.61 -2.68 11.95
CA LEU A 99 9.54 -3.48 12.54
C LEU A 99 9.41 -4.87 11.90
N ARG A 100 9.66 -4.95 10.59
CA ARG A 100 9.59 -6.20 9.82
C ARG A 100 10.91 -6.97 9.82
N GLY A 101 11.94 -6.50 10.52
CA GLY A 101 13.28 -7.07 10.53
C GLY A 101 14.02 -6.97 9.19
N LYS A 102 13.57 -6.11 8.27
CA LYS A 102 14.10 -5.98 6.89
C LYS A 102 15.19 -4.92 6.74
N GLU A 103 15.49 -4.14 7.76
CA GLU A 103 16.53 -3.10 7.68
C GLU A 103 17.96 -3.66 7.57
N LYS A 104 18.18 -4.95 7.88
CA LYS A 104 19.51 -5.56 8.04
C LYS A 104 20.34 -5.76 6.76
N HIS A 105 19.97 -5.15 5.63
CA HIS A 105 20.70 -5.33 4.36
C HIS A 105 21.18 -4.04 3.67
N SER A 106 20.90 -2.85 4.22
CA SER A 106 21.34 -1.59 3.60
C SER A 106 22.42 -0.83 4.36
N GLN A 107 22.78 -1.28 5.57
CA GLN A 107 23.91 -0.74 6.34
C GLN A 107 24.95 -1.85 6.48
N GLY A 108 26.20 -1.55 6.14
CA GLY A 108 27.26 -2.53 5.94
C GLY A 108 27.37 -3.58 7.05
N ARG A 109 27.58 -4.83 6.61
CA ARG A 109 28.35 -5.90 7.27
C ARG A 109 29.11 -5.47 8.53
N ALA A 110 28.45 -5.50 9.69
CA ALA A 110 29.11 -5.72 10.97
C ALA A 110 29.02 -7.22 11.24
N LYS A 111 30.17 -7.89 11.25
CA LYS A 111 30.29 -9.33 11.47
C LYS A 111 30.16 -9.60 12.97
N ASP A 112 29.03 -10.13 13.41
CA ASP A 112 28.91 -10.87 14.66
C ASP A 112 28.42 -12.30 14.36
N THR A 113 29.19 -13.07 13.60
CA THR A 113 29.03 -14.52 13.61
C THR A 113 29.64 -15.08 14.89
N LYS A 114 28.93 -14.94 16.02
CA LYS A 114 29.17 -15.74 17.21
C LYS A 114 28.67 -17.14 16.92
N GLY A 115 29.61 -18.07 16.88
CA GLY A 115 29.43 -19.40 16.31
C GLY A 115 28.35 -20.23 16.97
N LYS A 116 27.72 -21.08 16.15
CA LYS A 116 27.42 -22.46 16.50
C LYS A 116 27.72 -23.31 15.27
N ALA A 117 28.86 -23.97 15.31
CA ALA A 117 29.11 -25.18 14.53
C ALA A 117 28.04 -26.21 14.92
N ASN A 118 27.50 -26.92 13.94
CA ASN A 118 27.02 -28.28 14.17
C ASN A 118 27.44 -29.15 12.98
N PRO A 119 28.01 -30.34 13.23
CA PRO A 119 28.77 -31.07 12.25
C PRO A 119 27.89 -31.87 11.28
N ARG A 120 28.38 -31.91 10.04
CA ARG A 120 28.25 -32.94 9.01
C ARG A 120 27.72 -34.30 9.50
N VAL A 121 26.59 -34.73 8.96
CA VAL A 121 26.31 -36.14 8.68
C VAL A 121 25.97 -36.29 7.20
N SER A 122 26.84 -37.07 6.56
CA SER A 122 26.81 -37.57 5.20
C SER A 122 25.62 -38.52 4.99
N GLY A 123 25.07 -38.50 3.78
CA GLY A 123 23.86 -39.23 3.41
C GLY A 123 23.95 -40.76 3.41
N ALA A 124 22.77 -41.36 3.29
CA ALA A 124 22.57 -42.69 2.73
C ALA A 124 21.21 -42.73 2.05
N ASN A 125 21.27 -42.99 0.74
CA ASN A 125 20.19 -43.09 -0.22
C ASN A 125 19.56 -44.50 -0.13
N LYS A 126 18.24 -44.64 -0.09
CA LYS A 126 17.54 -45.90 -0.44
C LYS A 126 16.21 -45.61 -1.16
N LYS A 127 16.14 -46.10 -2.40
CA LYS A 127 14.97 -46.16 -3.27
C LYS A 127 13.92 -47.15 -2.74
N ALA A 128 12.64 -46.82 -2.90
CA ALA A 128 11.57 -47.77 -3.23
C ALA A 128 10.31 -46.99 -3.68
N GLU A 129 9.88 -47.24 -4.91
CA GLU A 129 8.55 -46.93 -5.47
C GLU A 129 7.80 -48.26 -5.65
N PRO A 130 6.53 -48.28 -6.10
CA PRO A 130 5.35 -47.45 -5.82
C PRO A 130 4.30 -48.32 -5.07
N LYS A 131 3.05 -47.87 -4.83
CA LYS A 131 1.75 -48.51 -5.20
C LYS A 131 0.55 -47.64 -4.78
N ASP A 132 -0.37 -47.46 -5.74
CA ASP A 132 -1.81 -47.21 -5.60
C ASP A 132 -2.35 -45.83 -5.15
N LEU A 133 -2.63 -45.01 -6.17
CA LEU A 133 -3.74 -44.05 -6.29
C LEU A 133 -5.10 -44.80 -6.15
N PRO A 134 -6.23 -44.17 -5.71
CA PRO A 134 -6.83 -43.12 -6.53
C PRO A 134 -7.64 -42.02 -5.81
N ALA A 135 -7.93 -40.99 -6.62
CA ALA A 135 -9.08 -40.09 -6.57
C ALA A 135 -9.18 -39.18 -5.34
N SER A 136 -9.09 -37.85 -5.47
CA SER A 136 -10.13 -37.08 -6.16
C SER A 136 -9.75 -35.60 -6.19
N ARG A 137 -10.15 -34.93 -7.28
CA ARG A 137 -10.42 -33.48 -7.42
C ARG A 137 -9.22 -32.52 -7.35
N GLU A 138 -8.57 -32.16 -8.46
CA GLU A 138 -9.04 -31.33 -9.57
C GLU A 138 -8.84 -29.80 -9.39
N ARG A 139 -7.98 -29.28 -10.28
CA ARG A 139 -8.00 -27.96 -10.91
C ARG A 139 -7.66 -26.72 -10.06
N TYR A 140 -6.40 -26.30 -10.16
CA TYR A 140 -6.10 -24.88 -10.37
C TYR A 140 -5.16 -24.74 -11.56
N LYS A 141 -5.75 -24.55 -12.76
CA LYS A 141 -4.99 -24.21 -13.96
C LYS A 141 -4.77 -22.71 -13.99
N GLN A 142 -3.49 -22.39 -14.04
CA GLN A 142 -2.87 -21.15 -14.49
C GLN A 142 -3.42 -20.74 -15.87
N THR A 143 -4.02 -19.55 -15.95
CA THR A 143 -4.34 -18.91 -17.24
C THR A 143 -3.65 -17.56 -17.26
N THR A 144 -2.45 -17.56 -17.84
CA THR A 144 -1.81 -16.38 -18.39
C THR A 144 -2.38 -16.10 -19.78
N LEU A 145 -2.38 -14.81 -20.16
CA LEU A 145 -2.51 -14.26 -21.51
C LEU A 145 -3.94 -14.14 -22.06
N ARG A 146 -4.39 -12.90 -22.23
CA ARG A 146 -4.75 -12.40 -23.57
C ARG A 146 -4.75 -10.87 -23.63
N CYS A 147 -3.87 -10.36 -24.48
CA CYS A 147 -3.85 -9.01 -24.99
C CYS A 147 -4.93 -8.83 -26.09
N SER A 148 -5.29 -7.57 -26.32
CA SER A 148 -5.84 -7.02 -27.57
C SER A 148 -7.36 -7.08 -27.84
N SER A 149 -7.92 -5.86 -27.76
CA SER A 149 -8.52 -5.12 -28.89
C SER A 149 -10.04 -5.15 -29.11
N ARG A 150 -10.57 -3.93 -29.39
CA ARG A 150 -11.80 -3.57 -30.12
C ARG A 150 -13.10 -3.88 -29.38
N SER A 151 -14.16 -3.07 -29.39
CA SER A 151 -14.52 -1.77 -29.95
C SER A 151 -15.83 -1.39 -29.24
N SER A 152 -16.06 -0.13 -28.88
CA SER A 152 -17.42 0.33 -28.57
C SER A 152 -17.63 1.72 -29.13
N ALA A 153 -18.31 1.74 -30.28
CA ALA A 153 -18.86 2.94 -30.88
C ALA A 153 -20.15 3.35 -30.17
N SER A 154 -20.27 4.66 -29.97
CA SER A 154 -21.48 5.47 -30.17
C SER A 154 -22.73 5.16 -29.33
N ARG A 155 -23.01 6.03 -28.36
CA ARG A 155 -24.33 6.68 -28.24
C ARG A 155 -24.15 8.15 -27.84
N LYS A 156 -24.64 9.02 -28.73
CA LYS A 156 -24.80 10.46 -28.56
C LYS A 156 -25.97 10.73 -27.59
N SER A 157 -25.82 11.72 -26.74
CA SER A 157 -26.94 12.53 -26.25
C SER A 157 -26.41 13.94 -25.96
N ASN A 158 -26.87 14.91 -26.76
CA ASN A 158 -26.66 16.34 -26.56
C ASN A 158 -27.53 16.82 -25.40
N ALA A 159 -26.98 17.69 -24.55
CA ALA A 159 -27.73 18.68 -23.79
C ALA A 159 -26.79 19.85 -23.45
N THR A 160 -26.89 20.90 -24.28
CA THR A 160 -26.59 22.29 -23.98
C THR A 160 -27.38 22.77 -22.75
N ASP A 161 -26.75 23.48 -21.81
CA ASP A 161 -27.25 24.81 -21.35
C ASP A 161 -26.25 25.49 -20.38
N ARG A 162 -26.11 26.80 -20.58
CA ARG A 162 -25.71 27.88 -19.66
C ARG A 162 -24.29 27.97 -19.06
N GLN A 163 -23.52 28.84 -19.71
CA GLN A 163 -22.60 29.78 -19.07
C GLN A 163 -23.38 31.00 -18.53
N GLU A 164 -23.10 31.44 -17.31
CA GLU A 164 -23.04 32.85 -16.84
C GLU A 164 -22.20 32.80 -15.54
N GLU A 165 -20.92 33.15 -15.53
CA GLU A 165 -20.37 34.51 -15.53
C GLU A 165 -20.94 35.37 -14.39
N THR A 166 -20.36 35.24 -13.19
CA THR A 166 -20.44 36.29 -12.16
C THR A 166 -19.04 36.87 -11.95
N LYS A 167 -18.81 37.98 -12.65
CA LYS A 167 -17.69 38.89 -12.44
C LYS A 167 -18.10 39.91 -11.36
N GLU A 168 -17.18 40.11 -10.41
CA GLU A 168 -16.72 41.46 -10.04
C GLU A 168 -17.68 42.35 -9.24
N VAL A 169 -17.68 42.17 -7.91
CA VAL A 169 -18.01 43.24 -6.96
C VAL A 169 -16.92 43.32 -5.89
N TYR A 170 -15.84 44.03 -6.22
CA TYR A 170 -14.97 44.65 -5.22
C TYR A 170 -14.55 46.02 -5.77
N LYS A 171 -15.31 47.05 -5.39
CA LYS A 171 -14.86 48.43 -5.52
C LYS A 171 -15.40 49.29 -4.39
N LYS A 172 -14.46 49.66 -3.50
CA LYS A 172 -14.36 50.89 -2.71
C LYS A 172 -15.42 51.20 -1.66
N GLU A 173 -15.05 50.95 -0.42
CA GLU A 173 -15.31 51.89 0.69
C GLU A 173 -14.08 52.81 0.83
N GLU A 174 -14.20 54.05 0.38
CA GLU A 174 -13.43 55.20 0.83
C GLU A 174 -14.30 56.43 0.61
N ALA A 175 -14.95 56.90 1.68
CA ALA A 175 -15.29 58.29 1.98
C ALA A 175 -16.08 58.34 3.31
#